data_AF-A0A244E764-F1
#
_entry.id   AF-A0A244E764-F1
#
_cell.length_a   1.000
_cell.length_b   1.000
_cell.length_c   1.000
_cell.angle_alpha   90.00
_cell.angle_beta   90.00
_cell.angle_gamma   90.00
#
_symmetry.space_group_name_H-M   'P 1'
#
loop_
_entity.id
_entity.type
_entity.pdbx_description
1 polymer ?
#
loop_
_entity_poly.entity_id
_entity_poly.type
_entity_poly.pdbx_seq_one_letter_code
_entity_poly.pdbx_strand_id
1 'polypeptide(L)'
;MITDPFDTGPTGAFRTLCRNYPDDTVYKGADGFRSLWGPIFYRGRANGSARLLVIGQDPAQTEAFTRRILSGQAGRRVQGFVEKLGFSKSYLMINAFVYGIYNQDMALPHLNDPGIQSYRHQWLEAAFAPGKIEAVVTFGTPAFEAWRAFKATPAGQGVTAFHHRALHPTADKPNGPITRKDLLDNWNVALQAVHPNIQHPDATQPLVLYGNDFNAAELPPIPSLDFPMGLQPWMRTTDFWATLATPPGTERANISVKVP
;
A
#
# COMPACT_ATOMS: atom_id res chain seq x y z
N MET A 1 -17.22 15.26 -22.97
CA MET A 1 -17.58 14.85 -21.60
C MET A 1 -16.58 13.78 -21.19
N ILE A 2 -15.88 13.94 -20.07
CA ILE A 2 -14.95 12.92 -19.55
C ILE A 2 -15.74 12.08 -18.55
N THR A 3 -15.76 10.76 -18.75
CA THR A 3 -16.30 9.80 -17.77
C THR A 3 -15.10 9.22 -17.02
N ASP A 4 -14.75 9.82 -15.88
CA ASP A 4 -13.64 9.35 -15.05
C ASP A 4 -14.19 8.49 -13.90
N PRO A 5 -13.85 7.19 -13.80
CA PRO A 5 -14.28 6.37 -12.68
C PRO A 5 -13.60 6.84 -11.39
N PHE A 6 -14.26 6.61 -10.24
CA PHE A 6 -13.74 6.95 -8.93
C PHE A 6 -14.07 5.84 -7.92
N ASP A 7 -13.30 5.80 -6.83
CA ASP A 7 -13.58 4.94 -5.69
C ASP A 7 -14.72 5.52 -4.84
N THR A 8 -15.85 4.80 -4.80
CA THR A 8 -17.03 5.17 -4.00
C THR A 8 -16.84 4.92 -2.51
N GLY A 9 -15.72 4.31 -2.12
CA GLY A 9 -15.38 3.99 -0.73
C GLY A 9 -15.59 2.52 -0.37
N PRO A 10 -15.26 2.15 0.88
CA PRO A 10 -15.35 0.77 1.33
C PRO A 10 -16.81 0.34 1.52
N THR A 11 -17.04 -0.96 1.38
CA THR A 11 -18.34 -1.60 1.58
C THR A 11 -18.24 -2.74 2.60
N GLY A 12 -19.38 -3.24 3.09
CA GLY A 12 -19.42 -4.37 4.02
C GLY A 12 -18.54 -4.17 5.26
N ALA A 13 -17.78 -5.21 5.62
CA ALA A 13 -16.89 -5.20 6.79
C ALA A 13 -15.87 -4.07 6.75
N PHE A 14 -15.29 -3.75 5.60
CA PHE A 14 -14.34 -2.64 5.46
C PHE A 14 -14.95 -1.29 5.84
N ARG A 15 -16.23 -1.05 5.49
CA ARG A 15 -16.92 0.17 5.89
C ARG A 15 -17.05 0.27 7.40
N THR A 16 -17.37 -0.83 8.06
CA THR A 16 -17.43 -0.90 9.53
C THR A 16 -16.06 -0.65 10.15
N LEU A 17 -14.99 -1.24 9.60
CA LEU A 17 -13.63 -1.02 10.09
C LEU A 17 -13.21 0.45 9.95
N CYS A 18 -13.50 1.11 8.82
CA CYS A 18 -13.24 2.55 8.66
C CYS A 18 -14.03 3.45 9.63
N ARG A 19 -15.12 2.95 10.25
CA ARG A 19 -15.85 3.68 11.31
C ARG A 19 -15.29 3.41 12.70
N ASN A 20 -14.75 2.21 12.90
CA ASN A 20 -14.30 1.69 14.19
C ASN A 20 -12.79 1.48 14.19
N TYR A 21 -12.04 2.53 13.88
CA TYR A 21 -10.58 2.47 13.81
C TYR A 21 -9.94 2.81 15.16
N PRO A 22 -8.76 2.24 15.46
CA PRO A 22 -7.99 2.59 16.65
C PRO A 22 -7.53 4.05 16.56
N ASP A 23 -7.80 4.83 17.60
CA ASP A 23 -7.47 6.25 17.68
C ASP A 23 -6.11 6.48 18.35
N ASP A 24 -5.87 7.71 18.81
CA ASP A 24 -4.65 8.15 19.47
C ASP A 24 -4.41 7.50 20.85
N THR A 25 -5.37 6.73 21.39
CA THR A 25 -5.11 5.87 22.55
C THR A 25 -4.23 4.66 22.19
N VAL A 26 -4.25 4.26 20.91
CA VAL A 26 -3.47 3.15 20.34
C VAL A 26 -2.28 3.65 19.51
N TYR A 27 -2.49 4.70 18.69
CA TYR A 27 -1.46 5.28 17.82
C TYR A 27 -1.09 6.69 18.26
N LYS A 28 -0.11 6.82 19.15
CA LYS A 28 0.25 8.12 19.71
C LYS A 28 1.27 8.84 18.86
N GLY A 29 1.11 10.16 18.75
CA GLY A 29 2.14 11.06 18.27
C GLY A 29 3.48 10.79 18.95
N ALA A 30 3.49 10.78 20.29
CA ALA A 30 4.68 10.52 21.10
C ALA A 30 5.33 9.15 20.87
N ASP A 31 4.69 8.22 20.14
CA ASP A 31 5.22 6.90 19.78
C ASP A 31 5.77 6.88 18.34
N GLY A 32 5.89 8.04 17.68
CA GLY A 32 6.47 8.17 16.34
C GLY A 32 5.47 8.18 15.18
N PHE A 33 4.17 8.20 15.48
CA PHE A 33 3.09 8.22 14.48
C PHE A 33 2.60 9.64 14.16
N ARG A 34 2.05 9.83 12.96
CA ARG A 34 1.45 11.08 12.49
C ARG A 34 -0.06 11.05 12.72
N SER A 35 -0.49 10.88 13.97
CA SER A 35 -1.89 10.59 14.29
C SER A 35 -2.82 11.77 13.94
N LEU A 36 -2.30 13.00 14.00
CA LEU A 36 -2.98 14.24 13.61
C LEU A 36 -3.57 14.23 12.19
N TRP A 37 -3.03 13.43 11.27
CA TRP A 37 -3.52 13.34 9.91
C TRP A 37 -4.67 12.33 9.74
N GLY A 38 -5.02 11.59 10.78
CA GLY A 38 -6.00 10.52 10.75
C GLY A 38 -5.49 9.26 10.02
N PRO A 39 -6.23 8.15 10.12
CA PRO A 39 -5.87 6.91 9.45
C PRO A 39 -6.10 7.00 7.94
N ILE A 40 -5.24 6.32 7.17
CA ILE A 40 -5.39 6.13 5.73
C ILE A 40 -5.41 4.62 5.46
N PHE A 41 -6.59 4.13 5.09
CA PHE A 41 -6.93 2.72 5.27
C PHE A 41 -6.46 1.80 4.14
N TYR A 42 -6.74 2.16 2.89
CA TYR A 42 -6.54 1.27 1.75
C TYR A 42 -6.37 2.03 0.44
N ARG A 43 -6.06 1.30 -0.64
CA ARG A 43 -6.20 1.70 -2.05
C ARG A 43 -6.69 0.49 -2.86
N GLY A 44 -7.51 0.68 -3.89
CA GLY A 44 -8.04 -0.43 -4.71
C GLY A 44 -9.44 -0.90 -4.28
N ARG A 45 -9.67 -2.21 -4.21
CA ARG A 45 -11.03 -2.81 -4.10
C ARG A 45 -11.36 -3.31 -2.70
N ALA A 46 -11.79 -2.40 -1.83
CA ALA A 46 -12.38 -2.71 -0.52
C ALA A 46 -13.88 -3.07 -0.63
N ASN A 47 -14.21 -3.94 -1.58
CA ASN A 47 -15.58 -4.43 -1.86
C ASN A 47 -15.65 -5.95 -2.11
N GLY A 48 -14.53 -6.64 -1.88
CA GLY A 48 -14.42 -8.09 -2.06
C GLY A 48 -14.23 -8.57 -3.50
N SER A 49 -13.93 -7.67 -4.45
CA SER A 49 -13.60 -8.06 -5.83
C SER A 49 -12.10 -8.25 -6.08
N ALA A 50 -11.23 -7.97 -5.11
CA ALA A 50 -9.79 -8.08 -5.28
C ALA A 50 -9.34 -9.54 -5.50
N ARG A 51 -8.33 -9.71 -6.35
CA ARG A 51 -7.63 -10.97 -6.65
C ARG A 51 -6.18 -10.96 -6.17
N LEU A 52 -5.57 -9.77 -6.12
CA LEU A 52 -4.26 -9.54 -5.51
C LEU A 52 -4.39 -8.71 -4.23
N LEU A 53 -3.71 -9.13 -3.17
CA LEU A 53 -3.51 -8.32 -1.97
C LEU A 53 -2.08 -7.78 -1.93
N VAL A 54 -1.94 -6.47 -1.73
CA VAL A 54 -0.66 -5.81 -1.48
C VAL A 54 -0.63 -5.29 -0.05
N ILE A 55 0.47 -5.56 0.65
CA ILE A 55 0.71 -5.06 2.00
C ILE A 55 1.94 -4.13 1.95
N GLY A 56 1.72 -2.85 2.19
CA GLY A 56 2.76 -1.83 2.37
C GLY A 56 3.09 -1.59 3.84
N GLN A 57 3.90 -0.56 4.12
CA GLN A 57 4.36 -0.25 5.48
C GLN A 57 3.42 0.75 6.18
N ASP A 58 3.43 2.00 5.75
CA ASP A 58 2.71 3.12 6.35
C ASP A 58 2.43 4.20 5.28
N PRO A 59 1.41 5.05 5.45
CA PRO A 59 1.15 6.16 4.54
C PRO A 59 2.11 7.34 4.79
N ALA A 60 2.31 8.18 3.77
CA ALA A 60 3.14 9.38 3.85
C ALA A 60 2.32 10.65 3.52
N GLN A 61 3.01 11.76 3.24
CA GLN A 61 2.39 13.06 3.04
C GLN A 61 1.45 13.13 1.83
N THR A 62 1.70 12.39 0.75
CA THR A 62 0.80 12.36 -0.41
C THR A 62 -0.53 11.70 -0.05
N GLU A 63 -0.45 10.60 0.69
CA GLU A 63 -1.58 9.80 1.16
C GLU A 63 -2.48 10.59 2.13
N ALA A 64 -1.92 11.56 2.87
CA ALA A 64 -2.67 12.47 3.73
C ALA A 64 -3.64 13.39 2.96
N PHE A 65 -3.42 13.62 1.66
CA PHE A 65 -4.31 14.42 0.82
C PHE A 65 -5.20 13.56 -0.06
N THR A 66 -4.66 12.49 -0.64
CA THR A 66 -5.43 11.59 -1.51
C THR A 66 -6.37 10.66 -0.73
N ARG A 67 -6.10 10.48 0.57
CA ARG A 67 -6.82 9.57 1.47
C ARG A 67 -6.82 8.12 1.00
N ARG A 68 -5.79 7.75 0.23
CA ARG A 68 -5.54 6.39 -0.26
C ARG A 68 -4.06 6.09 -0.14
N ILE A 69 -3.72 4.93 0.42
CA ILE A 69 -2.33 4.55 0.66
C ILE A 69 -1.57 4.36 -0.65
N LEU A 70 -0.24 4.34 -0.61
CA LEU A 70 0.59 4.08 -1.78
C LEU A 70 0.16 4.99 -2.95
N SER A 71 0.05 6.30 -2.72
CA SER A 71 -0.36 7.26 -3.74
C SER A 71 0.74 8.19 -4.20
N GLY A 72 1.91 8.16 -3.55
CA GLY A 72 3.14 8.80 -4.02
C GLY A 72 4.01 7.91 -4.92
N GLN A 73 5.32 8.22 -4.94
CA GLN A 73 6.33 7.51 -5.74
C GLN A 73 6.32 5.99 -5.53
N ALA A 74 6.27 5.54 -4.26
CA ALA A 74 6.19 4.12 -3.94
C ALA A 74 4.97 3.46 -4.60
N GLY A 75 3.84 4.17 -4.59
CA GLY A 75 2.58 3.75 -5.18
C GLY A 75 2.61 3.56 -6.68
N ARG A 76 3.32 4.42 -7.41
CA ARG A 76 3.48 4.29 -8.87
C ARG A 76 4.41 3.15 -9.27
N ARG A 77 5.47 2.92 -8.50
CA ARG A 77 6.33 1.73 -8.69
C ARG A 77 5.55 0.45 -8.45
N VAL A 78 4.79 0.39 -7.35
CA VAL A 78 3.88 -0.74 -7.06
C VAL A 78 2.81 -0.87 -8.15
N GLN A 79 2.31 0.24 -8.70
CA GLN A 79 1.35 0.20 -9.80
C GLN A 79 1.93 -0.50 -11.04
N GLY A 80 3.15 -0.15 -11.45
CA GLY A 80 3.85 -0.87 -12.53
C GLY A 80 4.09 -2.35 -12.21
N PHE A 81 4.36 -2.69 -10.96
CA PHE A 81 4.53 -4.09 -10.52
C PHE A 81 3.23 -4.89 -10.68
N VAL A 82 2.11 -4.37 -10.17
CA VAL A 82 0.82 -5.08 -10.27
C VAL A 82 0.30 -5.12 -11.70
N GLU A 83 0.60 -4.10 -12.51
CA GLU A 83 0.28 -4.09 -13.93
C GLU A 83 1.06 -5.16 -14.69
N LYS A 84 2.34 -5.42 -14.38
CA LYS A 84 3.09 -6.55 -14.96
C LYS A 84 2.48 -7.92 -14.63
N LEU A 85 1.76 -8.03 -13.52
CA LEU A 85 0.98 -9.22 -13.15
C LEU A 85 -0.40 -9.29 -13.81
N GLY A 86 -0.76 -8.31 -14.64
CA GLY A 86 -2.04 -8.26 -15.36
C GLY A 86 -3.18 -7.62 -14.56
N PHE A 87 -2.90 -6.89 -13.47
CA PHE A 87 -3.92 -6.22 -12.68
C PHE A 87 -3.99 -4.73 -12.96
N SER A 88 -5.13 -4.27 -13.49
CA SER A 88 -5.46 -2.85 -13.68
C SER A 88 -6.43 -2.32 -12.63
N LYS A 89 -7.22 -3.22 -12.01
CA LYS A 89 -8.27 -2.88 -11.05
C LYS A 89 -8.48 -3.91 -9.95
N SER A 90 -8.18 -5.19 -10.17
CA SER A 90 -8.55 -6.28 -9.26
C SER A 90 -7.51 -6.51 -8.15
N TYR A 91 -7.10 -5.43 -7.49
CA TYR A 91 -6.21 -5.48 -6.32
C TYR A 91 -6.80 -4.72 -5.13
N LEU A 92 -6.39 -5.11 -3.93
CA LEU A 92 -6.57 -4.35 -2.69
C LEU A 92 -5.19 -4.11 -2.08
N MET A 93 -4.95 -2.88 -1.65
CA MET A 93 -3.72 -2.51 -0.95
C MET A 93 -4.08 -2.05 0.46
N ILE A 94 -3.38 -2.58 1.44
CA ILE A 94 -3.42 -2.16 2.85
C ILE A 94 -2.00 -1.91 3.36
N ASN A 95 -1.85 -1.26 4.51
CA ASN A 95 -0.55 -1.05 5.15
C ASN A 95 -0.43 -1.83 6.46
N ALA A 96 0.80 -2.04 6.92
CA ALA A 96 1.08 -2.58 8.26
C ALA A 96 0.61 -1.62 9.37
N PHE A 97 0.67 -0.31 9.13
CA PHE A 97 0.11 0.72 9.98
C PHE A 97 -0.86 1.61 9.20
N VAL A 98 -1.98 1.99 9.82
CA VAL A 98 -2.96 2.89 9.19
C VAL A 98 -2.59 4.36 9.35
N TYR A 99 -1.65 4.68 10.24
CA TYR A 99 -1.10 6.03 10.43
C TYR A 99 0.31 6.12 9.88
N GLY A 100 0.66 7.29 9.35
CA GLY A 100 2.00 7.52 8.80
C GLY A 100 3.05 7.61 9.89
N ILE A 101 4.29 7.25 9.58
CA ILE A 101 5.41 7.29 10.53
C ILE A 101 6.19 8.60 10.34
N TYR A 102 6.49 9.30 11.43
CA TYR A 102 7.46 10.40 11.40
C TYR A 102 8.82 10.03 12.02
N ASN A 103 8.85 9.01 12.88
CA ASN A 103 10.07 8.42 13.43
C ASN A 103 9.97 6.87 13.44
N GLN A 104 10.79 6.21 12.62
CA GLN A 104 10.76 4.74 12.49
C GLN A 104 11.25 4.01 13.74
N ASP A 105 12.28 4.53 14.41
CA ASP A 105 12.85 3.88 15.59
C ASP A 105 11.86 3.85 16.76
N MET A 106 10.92 4.81 16.76
CA MET A 106 9.85 4.88 17.75
C MET A 106 8.63 4.05 17.32
N ALA A 107 8.20 4.14 16.05
CA ALA A 107 6.96 3.52 15.60
C ALA A 107 7.08 2.00 15.34
N LEU A 108 8.21 1.52 14.81
CA LEU A 108 8.37 0.11 14.43
C LEU A 108 8.29 -0.89 15.61
N PRO A 109 8.77 -0.58 16.82
CA PRO A 109 8.54 -1.40 18.01
C PRO A 109 7.06 -1.73 18.25
N HIS A 110 6.14 -0.83 17.89
CA HIS A 110 4.69 -0.99 18.09
C HIS A 110 4.00 -1.87 17.03
N LEU A 111 4.72 -2.42 16.04
CA LEU A 111 4.14 -3.26 14.98
C LEU A 111 3.28 -4.41 15.51
N ASN A 112 3.67 -4.91 16.69
CA ASN A 112 3.07 -6.05 17.35
C ASN A 112 2.20 -5.70 18.57
N ASP A 113 1.90 -4.42 18.78
CA ASP A 113 1.00 -4.03 19.87
C ASP A 113 -0.41 -4.61 19.64
N PRO A 114 -1.07 -5.14 20.69
CA PRO A 114 -2.32 -5.89 20.51
C PRO A 114 -3.43 -5.13 19.76
N GLY A 115 -3.62 -3.85 20.05
CA GLY A 115 -4.63 -3.02 19.38
C GLY A 115 -4.33 -2.79 17.89
N ILE A 116 -3.05 -2.60 17.56
CA ILE A 116 -2.55 -2.43 16.19
C ILE A 116 -2.71 -3.72 15.40
N GLN A 117 -2.22 -4.84 15.95
CA GLN A 117 -2.32 -6.14 15.32
C GLN A 117 -3.76 -6.58 15.12
N SER A 118 -4.59 -6.48 16.17
CA SER A 118 -5.99 -6.93 16.13
C SER A 118 -6.75 -6.20 15.02
N TYR A 119 -6.62 -4.87 14.93
CA TYR A 119 -7.28 -4.11 13.89
C TYR A 119 -6.78 -4.47 12.48
N ARG A 120 -5.46 -4.64 12.31
CA ARG A 120 -4.89 -5.09 11.02
C ARG A 120 -5.34 -6.50 10.63
N HIS A 121 -5.45 -7.42 11.59
CA HIS A 121 -5.96 -8.77 11.33
C HIS A 121 -7.42 -8.72 10.87
N GLN A 122 -8.26 -7.86 11.44
CA GLN A 122 -9.65 -7.68 10.96
C GLN A 122 -9.71 -7.19 9.50
N TRP A 123 -8.78 -6.32 9.07
CA TRP A 123 -8.66 -5.93 7.66
C TRP A 123 -8.26 -7.10 6.75
N LEU A 124 -7.32 -7.93 7.21
CA LEU A 124 -6.90 -9.13 6.47
C LEU A 124 -8.03 -10.17 6.39
N GLU A 125 -8.72 -10.45 7.48
CA GLU A 125 -9.89 -11.34 7.52
C GLU A 125 -10.99 -10.84 6.57
N ALA A 126 -11.30 -9.54 6.60
CA ALA A 126 -12.27 -8.93 5.67
C ALA A 126 -11.84 -9.06 4.20
N ALA A 127 -10.54 -9.00 3.91
CA ALA A 127 -9.99 -9.20 2.57
C ALA A 127 -10.13 -10.64 2.08
N PHE A 128 -9.91 -11.63 2.96
CA PHE A 128 -10.00 -13.05 2.59
C PHE A 128 -11.42 -13.63 2.66
N ALA A 129 -12.35 -13.01 3.38
CA ALA A 129 -13.73 -13.50 3.53
C ALA A 129 -14.45 -13.84 2.20
N PRO A 130 -14.28 -13.09 1.09
CA PRO A 130 -14.86 -13.45 -0.20
C PRO A 130 -14.22 -14.66 -0.90
N GLY A 131 -13.05 -15.13 -0.44
CA GLY A 131 -12.35 -16.28 -1.02
C GLY A 131 -11.78 -16.06 -2.43
N LYS A 132 -11.52 -14.80 -2.81
CA LYS A 132 -11.10 -14.45 -4.19
C LYS A 132 -9.63 -14.12 -4.37
N ILE A 133 -8.92 -13.77 -3.31
CA ILE A 133 -7.50 -13.40 -3.36
C ILE A 133 -6.67 -14.65 -3.67
N GLU A 134 -5.87 -14.57 -4.71
CA GLU A 134 -5.02 -15.65 -5.22
C GLU A 134 -3.57 -15.49 -4.76
N ALA A 135 -3.14 -14.24 -4.64
CA ALA A 135 -1.77 -13.91 -4.26
C ALA A 135 -1.70 -12.72 -3.29
N VAL A 136 -0.65 -12.72 -2.48
CA VAL A 136 -0.28 -11.66 -1.53
C VAL A 136 1.16 -11.24 -1.79
N VAL A 137 1.39 -9.94 -1.93
CA VAL A 137 2.75 -9.38 -2.02
C VAL A 137 2.97 -8.38 -0.89
N THR A 138 3.96 -8.66 -0.06
CA THR A 138 4.38 -7.77 1.03
C THR A 138 5.60 -6.98 0.60
N PHE A 139 5.60 -5.66 0.78
CA PHE A 139 6.69 -4.78 0.41
C PHE A 139 7.42 -4.23 1.64
N GLY A 140 8.65 -4.71 1.86
CA GLY A 140 9.48 -4.33 3.00
C GLY A 140 9.29 -5.20 4.25
N THR A 141 10.16 -5.00 5.24
CA THR A 141 10.20 -5.82 6.46
C THR A 141 8.92 -5.70 7.30
N PRO A 142 8.40 -4.50 7.62
CA PRO A 142 7.22 -4.42 8.49
C PRO A 142 5.97 -5.03 7.86
N ALA A 143 5.81 -4.91 6.53
CA ALA A 143 4.72 -5.57 5.81
C ALA A 143 4.81 -7.10 5.88
N PHE A 144 6.02 -7.65 5.70
CA PHE A 144 6.27 -9.08 5.82
C PHE A 144 6.01 -9.59 7.25
N GLU A 145 6.46 -8.85 8.25
CA GLU A 145 6.25 -9.18 9.66
C GLU A 145 4.77 -9.11 10.07
N ALA A 146 4.04 -8.10 9.59
CA ALA A 146 2.59 -8.02 9.73
C ALA A 146 1.86 -9.23 9.14
N TRP A 147 2.27 -9.65 7.94
CA TRP A 147 1.73 -10.85 7.29
C TRP A 147 2.06 -12.13 8.07
N ARG A 148 3.31 -12.27 8.53
CA ARG A 148 3.77 -13.40 9.33
C ARG A 148 2.99 -13.53 10.63
N ALA A 149 2.74 -12.42 11.32
CA ALA A 149 1.93 -12.37 12.53
C ALA A 149 0.48 -12.82 12.26
N PHE A 150 -0.13 -12.35 11.17
CA PHE A 150 -1.46 -12.80 10.78
C PHE A 150 -1.49 -14.30 10.47
N LYS A 151 -0.54 -14.83 9.69
CA LYS A 151 -0.44 -16.26 9.36
C LYS A 151 -0.25 -17.17 10.57
N ALA A 152 0.20 -16.63 11.71
CA ALA A 152 0.28 -17.36 12.97
C ALA A 152 -1.09 -17.52 13.68
N THR A 153 -2.11 -16.72 13.32
CA THR A 153 -3.47 -16.83 13.86
C THR A 153 -4.25 -17.99 13.23
N PRO A 154 -5.31 -18.52 13.88
CA PRO A 154 -6.18 -19.54 13.28
C PRO A 154 -6.79 -19.11 11.94
N ALA A 155 -7.27 -17.86 11.84
CA ALA A 155 -7.82 -17.32 10.59
C ALA A 155 -6.75 -17.25 9.49
N GLY A 156 -5.56 -16.76 9.82
CA GLY A 156 -4.45 -16.69 8.88
C GLY A 156 -3.96 -18.06 8.43
N GLN A 157 -3.92 -19.08 9.31
CA GLN A 157 -3.54 -20.45 8.93
C GLN A 157 -4.45 -21.03 7.83
N GLY A 158 -5.73 -20.68 7.82
CA GLY A 158 -6.69 -21.08 6.78
C GLY A 158 -6.51 -20.41 5.41
N VAL A 159 -5.69 -19.36 5.32
CA VAL A 159 -5.45 -18.67 4.04
C VAL A 159 -4.47 -19.44 3.16
N THR A 160 -4.91 -19.79 1.94
CA THR A 160 -4.16 -20.57 0.95
C THR A 160 -3.55 -19.74 -0.18
N ALA A 161 -3.84 -18.43 -0.25
CA ALA A 161 -3.29 -17.54 -1.26
C ALA A 161 -1.74 -17.58 -1.27
N PHE A 162 -1.14 -17.60 -2.46
CA PHE A 162 0.30 -17.64 -2.62
C PHE A 162 0.92 -16.33 -2.10
N HIS A 163 1.97 -16.41 -1.28
CA HIS A 163 2.63 -15.22 -0.74
C HIS A 163 4.06 -15.11 -1.26
N HIS A 164 4.46 -13.89 -1.61
CA HIS A 164 5.87 -13.56 -1.82
C HIS A 164 6.24 -12.22 -1.18
N ARG A 165 7.48 -12.11 -0.72
CA ARG A 165 8.05 -10.86 -0.19
C ARG A 165 8.84 -10.14 -1.25
N ALA A 166 8.69 -8.82 -1.32
CA ALA A 166 9.51 -7.93 -2.14
C ALA A 166 10.17 -6.85 -1.27
N LEU A 167 11.28 -6.28 -1.74
CA LEU A 167 11.89 -5.10 -1.14
C LEU A 167 10.93 -3.91 -1.20
N HIS A 168 11.02 -3.02 -0.20
CA HIS A 168 10.21 -1.80 -0.15
C HIS A 168 10.42 -0.96 -1.43
N PRO A 169 9.39 -0.33 -2.02
CA PRO A 169 9.50 0.31 -3.33
C PRO A 169 10.48 1.47 -3.40
N THR A 170 10.89 2.01 -2.26
CA THR A 170 11.87 3.10 -2.12
C THR A 170 13.10 2.70 -1.29
N ALA A 171 13.43 1.40 -1.27
CA ALA A 171 14.63 0.89 -0.60
C ALA A 171 15.93 1.38 -1.26
N ASP A 172 15.86 1.70 -2.55
CA ASP A 172 16.93 2.27 -3.38
C ASP A 172 17.14 3.77 -3.11
N LYS A 173 17.63 4.10 -1.92
CA LYS A 173 17.92 5.50 -1.56
C LYS A 173 19.26 5.94 -2.15
N PRO A 174 19.42 7.22 -2.55
CA PRO A 174 20.74 7.77 -2.85
C PRO A 174 21.71 7.51 -1.70
N ASN A 175 22.89 6.95 -2.02
CA ASN A 175 23.91 6.53 -1.04
C ASN A 175 23.46 5.43 -0.06
N GLY A 176 22.33 4.76 -0.33
CA GLY A 176 21.87 3.60 0.41
C GLY A 176 22.58 2.30 -0.02
N PRO A 177 22.43 1.22 0.75
CA PRO A 177 23.07 -0.07 0.48
C PRO A 177 22.40 -0.87 -0.65
N ILE A 178 21.23 -0.44 -1.12
CA ILE A 178 20.46 -1.10 -2.17
C ILE A 178 20.47 -0.18 -3.38
N THR A 179 20.97 -0.65 -4.51
CA THR A 179 20.89 0.11 -5.77
C THR A 179 19.50 -0.07 -6.40
N ARG A 180 19.18 0.79 -7.39
CA ARG A 180 17.98 0.63 -8.21
C ARG A 180 17.95 -0.74 -8.89
N LYS A 181 19.09 -1.23 -9.40
CA LYS A 181 19.19 -2.54 -10.02
C LYS A 181 18.89 -3.66 -9.01
N ASP A 182 19.46 -3.60 -7.81
CA ASP A 182 19.21 -4.62 -6.77
C ASP A 182 17.73 -4.70 -6.39
N LEU A 183 17.06 -3.55 -6.29
CA LEU A 183 15.61 -3.48 -6.07
C LEU A 183 14.84 -4.19 -7.19
N LEU A 184 15.19 -3.91 -8.46
CA LEU A 184 14.49 -4.47 -9.62
C LEU A 184 14.78 -5.96 -9.84
N ASP A 185 16.01 -6.41 -9.57
CA ASP A 185 16.36 -7.84 -9.57
C ASP A 185 15.54 -8.59 -8.52
N ASN A 186 15.42 -8.02 -7.31
CA ASN A 186 14.55 -8.59 -6.27
C ASN A 186 13.08 -8.64 -6.69
N TRP A 187 12.58 -7.59 -7.34
CA TRP A 187 11.20 -7.54 -7.84
C TRP A 187 10.97 -8.53 -8.99
N ASN A 188 11.97 -8.78 -9.84
CA ASN A 188 11.90 -9.81 -10.87
C ASN A 188 11.73 -11.21 -10.26
N VAL A 189 12.45 -11.52 -9.17
CA VAL A 189 12.24 -12.78 -8.42
C VAL A 189 10.80 -12.87 -7.90
N ALA A 190 10.26 -11.79 -7.33
CA ALA A 190 8.89 -11.77 -6.84
C ALA A 190 7.87 -11.94 -7.97
N LEU A 191 8.06 -11.26 -9.11
CA LEU A 191 7.19 -11.41 -10.28
C LEU A 191 7.19 -12.84 -10.81
N GLN A 192 8.37 -13.46 -10.95
CA GLN A 192 8.51 -14.85 -11.42
C GLN A 192 7.83 -15.84 -10.48
N ALA A 193 7.88 -15.60 -9.17
CA ALA A 193 7.22 -16.45 -8.19
C ALA A 193 5.69 -16.27 -8.19
N VAL A 194 5.20 -15.03 -8.31
CA VAL A 194 3.78 -14.70 -8.17
C VAL A 194 3.00 -14.96 -9.46
N HIS A 195 3.57 -14.65 -10.63
CA HIS A 195 2.89 -14.78 -11.94
C HIS A 195 2.22 -16.14 -12.20
N PRO A 196 2.86 -17.31 -11.97
CA PRO A 196 2.22 -18.61 -12.20
C PRO A 196 1.08 -18.93 -11.23
N ASN A 197 0.96 -18.19 -10.12
CA ASN A 197 -0.07 -18.39 -9.09
C ASN A 197 -1.30 -17.49 -9.31
N ILE A 198 -1.35 -16.71 -10.40
CA ILE A 198 -2.47 -15.85 -10.75
C ILE A 198 -3.28 -16.53 -11.85
N GLN A 199 -4.54 -16.84 -11.57
CA GLN A 199 -5.46 -17.48 -12.51
C GLN A 199 -6.46 -16.49 -13.09
N HIS A 200 -6.75 -15.41 -12.36
CA HIS A 200 -7.76 -14.42 -12.77
C HIS A 200 -7.18 -12.99 -12.79
N PRO A 201 -6.20 -12.70 -13.67
CA PRO A 201 -5.77 -11.33 -13.91
C PRO A 201 -6.90 -10.52 -14.58
N ASP A 202 -6.81 -9.19 -14.55
CA ASP A 202 -7.73 -8.35 -15.34
C ASP A 202 -7.46 -8.49 -16.84
N ALA A 203 -6.21 -8.71 -17.21
CA ALA A 203 -5.77 -9.03 -18.55
C ALA A 203 -4.64 -10.07 -18.52
N THR A 204 -4.81 -11.17 -19.25
CA THR A 204 -3.73 -12.15 -19.43
C THR A 204 -2.64 -11.55 -20.30
N GLN A 205 -1.40 -11.60 -19.83
CA GLN A 205 -0.25 -11.10 -20.56
C GLN A 205 1.02 -11.90 -20.23
N PRO A 206 1.97 -11.98 -21.18
CA PRO A 206 3.29 -12.53 -20.92
C PRO A 206 4.00 -11.76 -19.80
N LEU A 207 4.74 -12.47 -18.95
CA LEU A 207 5.55 -11.81 -17.93
C LEU A 207 6.74 -11.08 -18.58
N VAL A 208 6.81 -9.76 -18.37
CA VAL A 208 7.94 -8.93 -18.79
C VAL A 208 8.66 -8.40 -17.57
N LEU A 209 9.90 -8.86 -17.37
CA LEU A 209 10.75 -8.47 -16.25
C LEU A 209 11.26 -7.03 -16.38
N TYR A 210 11.64 -6.43 -15.26
CA TYR A 210 12.32 -5.15 -15.19
C TYR A 210 13.76 -5.26 -15.74
N GLY A 211 14.25 -4.15 -16.28
CA GLY A 211 15.66 -3.96 -16.61
C GLY A 211 16.48 -3.44 -15.42
N ASN A 212 17.53 -2.68 -15.72
CA ASN A 212 18.42 -2.10 -14.70
C ASN A 212 17.87 -0.82 -14.04
N ASP A 213 16.87 -0.20 -14.66
CA ASP A 213 16.14 0.95 -14.14
C ASP A 213 14.67 0.87 -14.58
N PHE A 214 13.79 1.62 -13.91
CA PHE A 214 12.41 1.79 -14.33
C PHE A 214 12.37 2.56 -15.65
N ASN A 215 11.66 2.03 -16.63
CA ASN A 215 11.25 2.82 -17.79
C ASN A 215 9.93 3.58 -17.51
N ALA A 216 9.56 4.49 -18.41
CA ALA A 216 8.38 5.33 -18.22
C ALA A 216 7.06 4.53 -18.12
N ALA A 217 6.93 3.42 -18.86
CA ALA A 217 5.74 2.58 -18.82
C ALA A 217 5.63 1.78 -17.50
N GLU A 218 6.72 1.62 -16.78
CA GLU A 218 6.78 0.93 -15.48
C GLU A 218 6.51 1.86 -14.29
N LEU A 219 6.28 3.15 -14.57
CA LEU A 219 5.85 4.16 -13.59
C LEU A 219 4.51 4.77 -14.03
N PRO A 220 3.46 3.95 -14.23
CA PRO A 220 2.18 4.47 -14.70
C PRO A 220 1.57 5.46 -13.69
N PRO A 221 0.67 6.36 -14.14
CA PRO A 221 -0.23 7.04 -13.24
C PRO A 221 -1.05 6.05 -12.44
N ILE A 222 -1.43 6.41 -11.22
CA ILE A 222 -2.38 5.60 -10.47
C ILE A 222 -3.76 5.77 -11.13
N PRO A 223 -4.54 4.68 -11.34
CA PRO A 223 -5.85 4.78 -11.95
C PRO A 223 -6.81 5.65 -11.14
N SER A 224 -7.64 6.45 -11.81
CA SER A 224 -8.61 7.35 -11.15
C SER A 224 -9.64 6.63 -10.27
N LEU A 225 -10.02 5.42 -10.69
CA LEU A 225 -10.93 4.51 -9.98
C LEU A 225 -10.47 4.12 -8.56
N ASP A 226 -9.24 4.45 -8.18
CA ASP A 226 -8.67 4.17 -6.86
C ASP A 226 -8.82 5.34 -5.89
N PHE A 227 -9.24 6.51 -6.39
CA PHE A 227 -9.32 7.73 -5.61
C PHE A 227 -10.75 8.23 -5.43
N PRO A 228 -11.03 8.99 -4.36
CA PRO A 228 -12.33 9.64 -4.17
C PRO A 228 -12.73 10.54 -5.34
N MET A 229 -14.04 10.80 -5.45
CA MET A 229 -14.58 11.75 -6.42
C MET A 229 -13.90 13.13 -6.29
N GLY A 230 -13.57 13.74 -7.44
CA GLY A 230 -13.02 15.09 -7.51
C GLY A 230 -11.50 15.22 -7.38
N LEU A 231 -10.77 14.11 -7.21
CA LEU A 231 -9.30 14.15 -7.21
C LEU A 231 -8.77 14.60 -8.57
N GLN A 232 -7.84 15.56 -8.57
CA GLN A 232 -7.30 16.11 -9.81
C GLN A 232 -6.28 15.15 -10.46
N PRO A 233 -6.24 15.03 -11.80
CA PRO A 233 -5.33 14.12 -12.49
C PRO A 233 -3.85 14.30 -12.12
N TRP A 234 -3.39 15.53 -11.87
CA TRP A 234 -2.00 15.79 -11.51
C TRP A 234 -1.60 15.13 -10.17
N MET A 235 -2.55 14.94 -9.25
CA MET A 235 -2.30 14.31 -7.93
C MET A 235 -1.99 12.81 -8.05
N ARG A 236 -2.31 12.18 -9.18
CA ARG A 236 -2.11 10.74 -9.45
C ARG A 236 -1.08 10.44 -10.54
N THR A 237 -0.52 11.47 -11.19
CA THR A 237 0.46 11.33 -12.30
C THR A 237 1.85 11.86 -11.96
N THR A 238 1.98 12.73 -10.96
CA THR A 238 3.24 13.37 -10.58
C THR A 238 3.66 13.00 -9.16
N ASP A 239 4.97 12.89 -8.95
CA ASP A 239 5.54 12.63 -7.63
C ASP A 239 5.83 13.96 -6.92
N PHE A 240 5.92 13.93 -5.59
CA PHE A 240 6.45 15.03 -4.77
C PHE A 240 5.72 16.38 -4.85
N TRP A 241 4.45 16.41 -5.27
CA TRP A 241 3.61 17.61 -5.16
C TRP A 241 3.22 17.93 -3.71
N ALA A 242 3.27 16.94 -2.81
CA ALA A 242 3.16 17.11 -1.36
C ALA A 242 4.51 16.82 -0.68
N THR A 243 5.02 17.76 0.09
CA THR A 243 6.30 17.65 0.81
C THR A 243 6.18 18.16 2.24
N LEU A 244 7.03 17.67 3.14
CA LEU A 244 7.09 18.23 4.50
C LEU A 244 7.55 19.69 4.43
N ALA A 245 6.86 20.57 5.15
CA ALA A 245 7.23 21.97 5.24
C ALA A 245 8.51 22.17 6.08
N THR A 246 9.10 23.35 5.97
CA THR A 246 10.26 23.78 6.77
C THR A 246 9.87 25.03 7.58
N PRO A 247 9.74 24.96 8.93
CA PRO A 247 9.88 23.77 9.77
C PRO A 247 8.68 22.80 9.63
N PRO A 248 8.86 21.51 9.96
CA PRO A 248 7.84 20.49 9.70
C PRO A 248 6.70 20.45 10.73
N GLY A 249 6.72 21.27 11.78
CA GLY A 249 5.72 21.24 12.86
C GLY A 249 5.79 19.99 13.75
N THR A 250 4.89 19.91 14.74
CA THR A 250 4.75 18.76 15.66
C THR A 250 4.38 17.51 14.90
N GLU A 251 4.95 16.34 15.25
CA GLU A 251 4.75 15.07 14.53
C GLU A 251 5.07 15.16 13.02
N ARG A 252 5.86 16.17 12.63
CA ARG A 252 6.09 16.56 11.24
C ARG A 252 4.78 16.80 10.47
N ALA A 253 3.79 17.41 11.12
CA ALA A 253 2.44 17.56 10.60
C ALA A 253 2.24 18.70 9.60
N ASN A 254 3.22 19.55 9.31
CA ASN A 254 3.07 20.58 8.29
C ASN A 254 3.47 20.03 6.90
N ILE A 255 2.54 20.08 5.94
CA ILE A 255 2.76 19.63 4.55
C ILE A 255 2.51 20.80 3.61
N SER A 256 3.47 21.06 2.72
CA SER A 256 3.36 22.02 1.62
C SER A 256 2.86 21.30 0.35
N VAL A 257 1.90 21.91 -0.34
CA VAL A 257 1.41 21.45 -1.63
C VAL A 257 1.85 22.40 -2.74
N LYS A 258 2.45 21.85 -3.80
CA LYS A 258 2.80 22.57 -5.02
C LYS A 258 2.10 21.90 -6.20
N VAL A 259 1.13 22.59 -6.78
CA VAL A 259 0.49 22.16 -8.03
C VAL A 259 1.54 22.21 -9.16
N PRO A 260 1.72 21.13 -9.95
CA PRO A 260 2.66 21.09 -11.07
C PRO A 260 2.38 22.11 -12.17
#